data_AF-A0A2E2S9Y0-F1
#
_entry.id   AF-A0A2E2S9Y0-F1
#
_cell.length_a   1.000
_cell.length_b   1.000
_cell.length_c   1.000
_cell.angle_alpha   90.00
_cell.angle_beta   90.00
_cell.angle_gamma   90.00
#
_symmetry.space_group_name_H-M   'P 1'
#
loop_
_entity.id
_entity.type
_entity.pdbx_description
1 polymer ?
#
loop_
_entity_poly.entity_id
_entity_poly.type
_entity_poly.pdbx_seq_one_letter_code
_entity_poly.pdbx_strand_id
1 'polypeptide(L)'
;MISLKNHFLLAMPNMLDARFKNSLIYLCEHSEDGAMGLIVNHRNTIKLEKIFKQLEIEYKSEIKFLSTLKGGPTSEDRGLVLH
;
A
#
# COMPACT_ATOMS: atom_id res chain seq x y z
N MET A 1 -20.26 16.13 7.30
CA MET A 1 -18.80 16.11 7.09
C MET A 1 -18.53 15.60 5.67
N ILE A 2 -17.59 16.17 4.92
CA ILE A 2 -17.27 15.67 3.57
C ILE A 2 -16.30 14.49 3.73
N SER A 3 -16.67 13.31 3.23
CA SER A 3 -15.78 12.14 3.24
C SER A 3 -14.69 12.30 2.17
N LEU A 4 -13.53 11.70 2.45
CA LEU A 4 -12.35 11.67 1.57
C LEU A 4 -12.13 10.28 0.97
N LYS A 5 -13.10 9.38 1.13
CA LYS A 5 -13.10 8.08 0.45
C LYS A 5 -12.96 8.31 -1.06
N ASN A 6 -12.23 7.42 -1.73
CA ASN A 6 -11.90 7.50 -3.15
C ASN A 6 -11.04 8.72 -3.57
N HIS A 7 -10.38 9.38 -2.63
CA HIS A 7 -9.43 10.44 -2.93
C HIS A 7 -7.99 10.00 -2.64
N PHE A 8 -7.06 10.74 -3.23
CA PHE A 8 -5.65 10.62 -2.88
C PHE A 8 -5.24 11.72 -1.90
N LEU A 9 -4.44 11.35 -0.90
CA LEU A 9 -3.65 12.28 -0.10
C LEU A 9 -2.24 12.35 -0.66
N LEU A 10 -1.79 13.56 -0.96
CA LEU A 10 -0.41 13.82 -1.39
C LEU A 10 0.40 14.34 -0.20
N ALA A 11 1.48 13.63 0.14
CA ALA A 11 2.38 14.11 1.17
C ALA A 11 3.14 15.35 0.70
N MET A 12 3.00 16.44 1.45
CA MET A 12 3.71 17.68 1.18
C MET A 12 5.22 17.55 1.46
N PRO A 13 6.09 18.34 0.81
CA PRO A 13 7.54 18.24 0.98
C PRO A 13 8.03 18.38 2.42
N ASN A 14 7.28 19.08 3.27
CA ASN A 14 7.56 19.28 4.70
C ASN A 14 6.99 18.17 5.60
N MET A 15 6.53 17.04 5.04
CA MET A 15 6.06 15.90 5.82
C MET A 15 7.15 15.43 6.81
N LEU A 16 6.83 15.57 8.10
CA LEU A 16 7.77 15.30 9.21
C LEU A 16 7.93 13.79 9.45
N ASP A 17 6.84 13.04 9.29
CA ASP A 17 6.88 11.59 9.45
C ASP A 17 7.52 10.95 8.22
N ALA A 18 8.71 10.40 8.42
CA ALA A 18 9.48 9.75 7.36
C ALA A 18 8.73 8.60 6.68
N ARG A 19 7.77 7.96 7.36
CA ARG A 19 6.94 6.86 6.82
C ARG A 19 6.05 7.32 5.67
N PHE A 20 5.65 8.59 5.68
CA PHE A 20 4.76 9.19 4.67
C PHE A 20 5.49 10.18 3.75
N LYS A 21 6.81 10.30 3.86
CA LYS A 21 7.55 11.24 3.02
C LYS A 21 7.44 10.83 1.54
N ASN A 22 7.10 11.79 0.68
CA ASN A 22 6.87 11.56 -0.75
C ASN A 22 5.82 10.48 -1.06
N SER A 23 4.87 10.22 -0.15
CA SER A 23 3.82 9.21 -0.38
C SER A 23 2.62 9.80 -1.13
N LEU A 24 2.06 9.00 -2.03
CA LEU A 24 0.71 9.14 -2.54
C LEU A 24 -0.15 8.07 -1.86
N ILE A 25 -1.19 8.48 -1.13
CA ILE A 25 -2.02 7.57 -0.32
C ILE A 25 -3.43 7.55 -0.91
N TYR A 26 -3.92 6.38 -1.31
CA TYR A 26 -5.33 6.19 -1.69
C TYR A 26 -6.18 5.92 -0.45
N LEU A 27 -7.27 6.67 -0.24
CA LEU A 27 -8.20 6.43 0.87
C LEU A 27 -9.34 5.50 0.45
N CYS A 28 -9.33 4.29 1.01
CA CYS A 28 -10.35 3.27 0.79
C CYS A 28 -11.59 3.48 1.68
N GLU A 29 -11.40 4.02 2.88
CA GLU A 29 -12.47 4.30 3.85
C GLU A 29 -12.19 5.60 4.60
N HIS A 30 -13.24 6.38 4.89
CA HIS A 30 -13.16 7.59 5.72
C HIS A 30 -14.53 7.88 6.34
N SER A 31 -14.61 7.66 7.66
CA SER A 31 -15.79 7.88 8.50
C SER A 31 -15.40 8.65 9.78
N GLU A 32 -16.36 8.83 10.69
CA GLU A 32 -16.12 9.45 12.00
C GLU A 32 -15.19 8.61 12.89
N ASP A 33 -15.10 7.30 12.64
CA ASP A 33 -14.21 6.37 13.35
C ASP A 33 -12.76 6.42 12.84
N GLY A 34 -12.50 7.14 11.74
CA GLY A 34 -11.18 7.33 11.16
C GLY A 34 -11.12 7.00 9.67
N ALA A 35 -9.91 6.70 9.19
CA ALA A 35 -9.65 6.46 7.78
C ALA A 35 -8.68 5.30 7.56
N MET A 36 -8.91 4.54 6.48
CA MET A 36 -8.02 3.50 5.99
C MET A 36 -7.53 3.89 4.61
N GLY A 37 -6.22 3.84 4.41
CA GLY A 37 -5.62 4.10 3.10
C GLY A 37 -4.35 3.29 2.86
N LEU A 38 -3.92 3.31 1.60
CA LEU A 38 -2.77 2.57 1.10
C LEU A 38 -1.80 3.51 0.42
N ILE A 39 -0.53 3.46 0.79
CA ILE A 39 0.55 4.10 0.02
C ILE A 39 0.70 3.33 -1.30
N VAL A 40 0.57 4.03 -2.43
CA VAL A 40 0.55 3.40 -3.77
C VAL A 40 1.80 3.66 -4.61
N ASN A 41 2.79 4.38 -4.07
CA ASN A 41 3.98 4.80 -4.82
C ASN A 41 5.32 4.43 -4.14
N HIS A 42 5.30 3.68 -3.05
CA HIS A 42 6.51 3.23 -2.36
C HIS A 42 6.77 1.76 -2.64
N ARG A 43 7.86 1.46 -3.35
CA ARG A 43 8.28 0.09 -3.62
C ARG A 43 8.75 -0.60 -2.33
N ASN A 44 8.40 -1.86 -2.19
CA ASN A 44 8.93 -2.72 -1.15
C ASN A 44 10.12 -3.55 -1.67
N THR A 45 10.92 -4.07 -0.75
CA THR A 45 12.02 -5.00 -1.07
C THR A 45 11.54 -6.42 -1.28
N ILE A 46 10.29 -6.72 -0.90
CA ILE A 46 9.66 -8.03 -1.06
C ILE A 46 9.15 -8.18 -2.50
N LYS A 47 9.64 -9.22 -3.19
CA LYS A 47 9.12 -9.62 -4.50
C LYS A 47 7.83 -10.42 -4.36
N LEU A 48 6.94 -10.28 -5.33
CA LEU A 48 5.66 -11.00 -5.33
C LEU A 48 5.84 -12.52 -5.32
N GLU A 49 6.87 -13.05 -5.98
CA GLU A 49 7.20 -14.49 -5.95
C GLU A 49 7.42 -15.04 -4.53
N LYS A 50 7.96 -14.23 -3.62
CA LYS A 50 8.24 -14.67 -2.24
C LYS A 50 6.93 -14.89 -1.49
N ILE A 51 5.96 -14.00 -1.71
CA ILE A 51 4.62 -14.11 -1.13
C ILE A 51 3.91 -15.34 -1.67
N PHE A 52 3.92 -15.54 -3.00
CA PHE A 52 3.27 -16.71 -3.60
C PHE A 52 3.88 -18.03 -3.15
N LYS A 53 5.21 -18.11 -3.04
CA LYS A 53 5.86 -19.29 -2.46
C LYS A 53 5.45 -19.56 -1.01
N GLN A 54 5.33 -18.51 -0.19
CA GLN A 54 4.91 -18.65 1.21
C GLN A 54 3.44 -19.09 1.33
N LEU A 55 2.60 -18.70 0.39
CA LEU A 55 1.18 -19.06 0.34
C LEU A 55 0.91 -20.34 -0.49
N GLU A 56 1.96 -20.99 -1.01
CA GLU A 56 1.86 -22.17 -1.88
C GLU A 56 0.98 -21.96 -3.13
N ILE A 57 1.00 -20.74 -3.67
CA ILE A 57 0.24 -20.36 -4.86
C ILE A 57 1.09 -20.61 -6.10
N GLU A 58 0.54 -21.34 -7.08
CA GLU A 58 1.18 -21.48 -8.39
C GLU A 58 1.14 -20.18 -9.19
N TYR A 59 2.24 -19.84 -9.85
CA TYR A 59 2.36 -18.59 -10.60
C TYR A 59 3.21 -18.75 -11.86
N LYS A 60 2.91 -17.93 -12.86
CA LYS A 60 3.66 -17.90 -14.12
C LYS A 60 5.00 -17.16 -13.96
N SER A 61 5.97 -17.50 -14.79
CA SER A 61 7.35 -16.98 -14.68
C SER A 61 7.45 -15.45 -14.82
N GLU A 62 6.51 -14.81 -15.51
CA GLU A 62 6.45 -13.37 -15.71
C GLU A 62 6.24 -12.60 -14.39
N ILE A 63 5.64 -13.24 -13.38
CA ILE A 63 5.35 -12.62 -12.08
C ILE A 63 6.60 -12.46 -11.20
N LYS A 64 7.69 -13.19 -11.50
CA LYS A 64 8.91 -13.22 -10.68
C LYS A 64 9.56 -11.85 -10.45
N PHE A 65 9.35 -10.92 -11.39
CA PHE A 65 9.97 -9.60 -11.37
C PHE A 65 9.05 -8.50 -10.84
N LEU A 66 7.79 -8.83 -10.53
CA LEU A 66 6.86 -7.86 -9.97
C LEU A 66 7.23 -7.53 -8.52
N SER A 67 7.47 -6.24 -8.28
CA SER A 67 7.71 -5.71 -6.95
C SER A 67 6.40 -5.48 -6.24
N THR A 68 6.37 -5.74 -4.93
CA THR A 68 5.24 -5.32 -4.10
C THR A 68 5.42 -3.86 -3.67
N LEU A 69 4.35 -3.26 -3.17
CA LEU A 69 4.37 -1.91 -2.60
C LEU A 69 4.31 -2.00 -1.07
N LYS A 70 4.86 -1.01 -0.39
CA LYS A 70 4.62 -0.80 1.04
C LYS A 70 3.28 -0.07 1.17
N GLY A 71 2.27 -0.74 1.71
CA GLY A 71 0.92 -0.17 1.86
C GLY A 71 0.78 0.83 3.02
N GLY A 72 1.67 0.77 4.00
CA GLY A 72 1.64 1.62 5.20
C GLY A 72 2.38 0.95 6.36
N PRO A 73 2.43 1.60 7.54
CA PRO A 73 3.14 1.09 8.71
C PRO A 73 2.33 0.09 9.57
N THR A 74 1.11 -0.23 9.18
CA THR A 74 0.17 -1.05 9.96
C THR A 74 -0.16 -2.32 9.20
N SER A 75 -0.34 -3.43 9.93
CA SER A 75 -0.73 -4.74 9.38
C SER A 75 0.21 -5.25 8.28
N GLU A 76 1.52 -5.14 8.50
CA GLU A 76 2.55 -5.58 7.53
C GLU A 76 2.52 -7.09 7.22
N ASP A 77 1.86 -7.87 8.08
CA ASP A 77 1.59 -9.30 7.92
C ASP A 77 0.44 -9.60 6.93
N ARG A 78 -0.32 -8.57 6.52
CA ARG A 78 -1.46 -8.71 5.60
C ARG A 78 -1.14 -8.09 4.25
N GLY A 79 -1.29 -8.91 3.20
CA GLY A 79 -1.26 -8.45 1.82
C GLY A 79 -2.62 -7.90 1.37
N LEU A 80 -2.60 -6.82 0.60
CA LEU A 80 -3.78 -6.26 -0.06
C LEU A 80 -3.56 -6.18 -1.56
N VAL A 81 -4.59 -6.48 -2.34
CA VAL A 81 -4.61 -6.36 -3.79
C VAL A 81 -5.61 -5.28 -4.15
N LEU A 82 -5.13 -4.21 -4.79
CA LEU A 82 -5.97 -3.14 -5.33
C LEU A 82 -6.13 -3.37 -6.84
N HIS A 83 -7.36 -3.44 -7.33
CA HIS A 83 -7.70 -3.70 -8.72
C HIS A 83 -8.91 -2.87 -9.19
#